data_AF-A0A9N9K815-F1
#
_entry.id   AF-A0A9N9K815-F1
#
_cell.length_a   1.000
_cell.length_b   1.000
_cell.length_c   1.000
_cell.angle_alpha   90.00
_cell.angle_beta   90.00
_cell.angle_gamma   90.00
#
_symmetry.space_group_name_H-M   'P 1'
#
loop_
_entity.id
_entity.type
_entity.pdbx_description
1 polymer ?
#
loop_
_entity_poly.entity_id
_entity_poly.type
_entity_poly.pdbx_seq_one_letter_code
_entity_poly.pdbx_strand_id
1 'polypeptide(L)'
;MAAKQNIIIIGGGYGGITVATKLESALHKTHQIILIERKTYFYHSVGSLRAVVEDGFENKIMIPYNKLFKHGGKVVHATVTAIDEKEVTVSTETELGTHIPFAFLIIATGSNYPKPGKLTAENKEEGVIDLVTQRNALKNAKKILIMGGGPVGIGT
;
A
#
# COMPACT_ATOMS: atom_id res chain seq x y z
N MET A 1 -2.39 24.71 -22.72
CA MET A 1 -3.28 24.35 -21.59
C MET A 1 -2.48 24.52 -20.30
N ALA A 2 -3.08 25.07 -19.24
CA ALA A 2 -2.41 25.19 -17.95
C ALA A 2 -2.05 23.80 -17.38
N ALA A 3 -0.95 23.70 -16.64
CA ALA A 3 -0.57 22.47 -15.97
C ALA A 3 -1.65 22.08 -14.94
N LYS A 4 -2.03 20.80 -14.89
CA LYS A 4 -3.02 20.29 -13.91
C LYS A 4 -2.47 20.44 -12.50
N GLN A 5 -3.34 20.80 -11.55
CA GLN A 5 -2.99 20.81 -10.14
C GLN A 5 -2.95 19.38 -9.58
N ASN A 6 -2.05 19.13 -8.63
CA ASN A 6 -1.85 17.82 -8.04
C ASN A 6 -2.82 17.57 -6.86
N ILE A 7 -3.42 16.39 -6.83
CA ILE A 7 -4.04 15.82 -5.64
C ILE A 7 -3.19 14.63 -5.21
N ILE A 8 -2.57 14.75 -4.03
CA ILE A 8 -1.69 13.72 -3.48
C ILE A 8 -2.46 12.87 -2.47
N ILE A 9 -2.35 11.55 -2.62
CA ILE A 9 -2.83 10.55 -1.68
C ILE A 9 -1.61 9.82 -1.11
N ILE A 10 -1.45 9.84 0.21
CA ILE A 10 -0.38 9.11 0.90
C ILE A 10 -0.93 7.78 1.43
N GLY A 11 -0.38 6.67 0.94
CA GLY A 11 -0.73 5.32 1.34
C GLY A 11 -1.69 4.64 0.36
N GLY A 12 -1.23 3.54 -0.24
CA GLY A 12 -1.94 2.69 -1.19
C GLY A 12 -2.77 1.58 -0.54
N GLY A 13 -3.19 1.73 0.71
CA GLY A 13 -4.12 0.80 1.36
C GLY A 13 -5.56 0.91 0.83
N TYR A 14 -6.50 0.19 1.44
CA TYR A 14 -7.91 0.17 1.03
C TYR A 14 -8.52 1.57 0.85
N GLY A 15 -8.28 2.47 1.80
CA GLY A 15 -8.77 3.84 1.74
C GLY A 15 -8.15 4.62 0.59
N GLY A 16 -6.82 4.56 0.47
CA GLY A 16 -6.07 5.29 -0.54
C GLY A 16 -6.42 4.89 -1.97
N ILE A 17 -6.46 3.59 -2.27
CA ILE A 17 -6.85 3.12 -3.61
C ILE A 17 -8.30 3.49 -3.96
N THR A 18 -9.20 3.45 -2.97
CA THR A 18 -10.61 3.78 -3.18
C THR A 18 -10.78 5.25 -3.52
N VAL A 19 -10.10 6.13 -2.79
CA VAL A 19 -10.15 7.57 -3.04
C VAL A 19 -9.44 7.92 -4.34
N ALA A 20 -8.24 7.36 -4.58
CA ALA A 20 -7.46 7.62 -5.77
C ALA A 20 -8.24 7.27 -7.06
N THR A 21 -8.85 6.09 -7.13
CA THR A 21 -9.62 5.66 -8.32
C THR A 21 -10.88 6.48 -8.54
N LYS A 22 -11.59 6.85 -7.47
CA LYS A 22 -12.78 7.71 -7.56
C LYS A 22 -12.44 9.13 -8.00
N LEU A 23 -11.40 9.72 -7.42
CA LEU A 23 -10.95 11.07 -7.78
C LEU A 23 -10.40 11.11 -9.20
N GLU A 24 -9.66 10.08 -9.63
CA GLU A 24 -9.21 10.00 -11.02
C GLU A 24 -10.42 9.98 -11.96
N SER A 25 -11.39 9.09 -11.72
CA SER A 25 -12.58 8.98 -12.55
C SER A 25 -13.33 10.32 -12.66
N ALA A 26 -13.45 11.06 -11.55
CA ALA A 26 -14.19 12.32 -11.50
C ALA A 26 -13.39 13.53 -12.03
N LEU A 27 -12.08 13.61 -11.75
CA LEU A 27 -11.30 14.85 -11.86
C LEU A 27 -10.08 14.76 -12.78
N HIS A 28 -9.83 13.62 -13.46
CA HIS A 28 -8.66 13.44 -14.33
C HIS A 28 -8.50 14.52 -15.42
N LYS A 29 -9.56 15.23 -15.80
CA LYS A 29 -9.48 16.32 -16.80
C LYS A 29 -8.87 17.60 -16.24
N THR A 30 -9.07 17.88 -14.95
CA THR A 30 -8.67 19.13 -14.29
C THR A 30 -7.49 18.96 -13.34
N HIS A 31 -7.34 17.77 -12.74
CA HIS A 31 -6.33 17.48 -11.73
C HIS A 31 -5.48 16.26 -12.11
N GLN A 32 -4.24 16.25 -11.62
CA GLN A 32 -3.36 15.09 -11.66
C GLN A 32 -3.48 14.35 -10.33
N ILE A 33 -3.89 13.08 -10.39
CA ILE A 33 -3.97 12.23 -9.20
C ILE A 33 -2.62 11.53 -9.01
N ILE A 34 -2.06 11.63 -7.82
CA ILE A 34 -0.78 11.02 -7.45
C ILE A 34 -0.97 10.21 -6.17
N LEU A 35 -0.74 8.91 -6.26
CA LEU A 35 -0.68 8.02 -5.11
C LEU A 35 0.78 7.79 -4.73
N ILE A 36 1.18 8.18 -3.52
CA ILE A 36 2.51 7.90 -2.97
C ILE A 36 2.39 6.69 -2.04
N GLU A 37 3.08 5.59 -2.36
CA GLU A 37 3.07 4.37 -1.58
C GLU A 37 4.44 3.70 -1.61
N ARG A 38 5.00 3.40 -0.44
CA ARG A 38 6.32 2.78 -0.31
C ARG A 38 6.39 1.39 -0.92
N LYS A 39 5.29 0.63 -0.87
CA LYS A 39 5.23 -0.73 -1.43
C LYS A 39 4.98 -0.71 -2.93
N THR A 40 5.62 -1.63 -3.64
CA THR A 40 5.37 -1.83 -5.08
C THR A 40 4.06 -2.60 -5.34
N TYR A 41 3.40 -3.06 -4.27
CA TYR A 41 2.18 -3.85 -4.33
C TYR A 41 1.19 -3.42 -3.24
N PHE A 42 -0.10 -3.55 -3.55
CA PHE A 42 -1.16 -3.57 -2.58
C PHE A 42 -1.11 -4.87 -1.78
N TYR A 43 -1.14 -4.75 -0.46
CA TYR A 43 -1.21 -5.88 0.45
C TYR A 43 -2.63 -6.07 1.00
N HIS A 44 -3.32 -7.12 0.56
CA HIS A 44 -4.63 -7.51 1.05
C HIS A 44 -4.53 -8.14 2.45
N SER A 45 -4.45 -7.29 3.47
CA SER A 45 -4.24 -7.70 4.87
C SER A 45 -5.35 -8.59 5.44
N VAL A 46 -6.55 -8.63 4.85
CA VAL A 46 -7.62 -9.51 5.33
C VAL A 46 -7.34 -10.97 4.95
N GLY A 47 -6.74 -11.21 3.78
CA GLY A 47 -6.34 -12.54 3.32
C GLY A 47 -4.95 -12.98 3.79
N SER A 48 -4.22 -12.17 4.56
CA SER A 48 -2.82 -12.45 4.90
C SER A 48 -2.63 -13.72 5.73
N LEU A 49 -3.58 -14.01 6.63
CA LEU A 49 -3.54 -15.22 7.45
C LEU A 49 -3.64 -16.48 6.59
N ARG A 50 -4.44 -16.42 5.51
CA ARG A 50 -4.52 -17.53 4.55
C ARG A 50 -3.19 -17.75 3.83
N ALA A 51 -2.44 -16.69 3.55
CA ALA A 51 -1.12 -16.83 2.91
C ALA A 51 -0.09 -17.54 3.78
N VAL A 52 -0.18 -17.53 5.12
CA VAL A 52 0.76 -18.27 5.96
C VAL A 52 0.38 -19.74 6.18
N VAL A 53 -0.78 -20.20 5.69
CA VAL A 53 -1.22 -21.61 5.80
C VAL A 53 -1.38 -22.29 4.44
N GLU A 54 -1.67 -21.54 3.38
CA GLU A 54 -1.88 -22.06 2.03
C GLU A 54 -0.77 -21.61 1.09
N ASP A 55 -0.15 -22.58 0.40
CA ASP A 55 0.93 -22.32 -0.56
C ASP A 55 0.39 -21.61 -1.81
N GLY A 56 1.13 -20.61 -2.31
CA GLY A 56 0.74 -19.83 -3.49
C GLY A 56 -0.34 -18.76 -3.26
N PHE A 57 -0.97 -18.70 -2.08
CA PHE A 57 -2.01 -17.71 -1.78
C PHE A 57 -1.49 -16.26 -1.69
N GLU A 58 -0.18 -16.07 -1.49
CA GLU A 58 0.52 -14.78 -1.59
C GLU A 58 0.22 -14.05 -2.90
N ASN A 59 0.01 -14.79 -4.00
CA ASN A 59 -0.31 -14.23 -5.32
C ASN A 59 -1.68 -13.55 -5.38
N LYS A 60 -2.60 -13.91 -4.47
CA LYS A 60 -3.93 -13.31 -4.38
C LYS A 60 -3.96 -12.07 -3.50
N ILE A 61 -2.96 -11.89 -2.63
CA ILE A 61 -2.93 -10.79 -1.66
C ILE A 61 -1.88 -9.73 -1.96
N MET A 62 -0.95 -9.98 -2.88
CA MET A 62 0.09 -9.03 -3.32
C MET A 62 -0.21 -8.58 -4.76
N ILE A 63 -0.96 -7.48 -4.88
CA ILE A 63 -1.54 -7.02 -6.14
C ILE A 63 -0.75 -5.80 -6.65
N PRO A 64 -0.17 -5.81 -7.87
CA PRO A 64 0.57 -4.65 -8.38
C PRO A 64 -0.35 -3.46 -8.67
N TYR A 65 0.15 -2.25 -8.48
CA TYR A 65 -0.60 -1.01 -8.76
C TYR A 65 -0.66 -0.62 -10.24
N ASN A 66 0.02 -1.35 -11.13
CA ASN A 66 0.13 -1.01 -12.56
C ASN A 66 -1.21 -0.90 -13.32
N LYS A 67 -2.30 -1.45 -12.75
CA LYS A 67 -3.66 -1.36 -13.30
C LYS A 67 -4.60 -0.49 -12.45
N LEU A 68 -4.07 0.27 -11.49
CA LEU A 68 -4.86 1.08 -10.58
C LEU A 68 -5.61 2.21 -11.32
N PHE A 69 -4.88 2.91 -12.19
CA PHE A 69 -5.33 4.13 -12.84
C PHE A 69 -5.69 3.87 -14.31
N LYS A 70 -6.80 4.46 -14.77
CA LYS A 70 -7.32 4.31 -16.14
C LYS A 70 -7.25 5.58 -16.98
N HIS A 71 -7.01 6.72 -16.35
CA HIS A 71 -7.06 8.06 -16.95
C HIS A 71 -5.80 8.88 -16.66
N GLY A 72 -4.66 8.22 -16.44
CA GLY A 72 -3.35 8.86 -16.32
C GLY A 72 -2.98 9.31 -14.90
N GLY A 73 -3.62 8.77 -13.86
CA GLY A 73 -3.09 8.86 -12.50
C GLY A 73 -1.68 8.25 -12.38
N LYS A 74 -0.89 8.73 -11.42
CA LYS A 74 0.49 8.28 -11.18
C LYS A 74 0.62 7.58 -9.83
N VAL A 75 1.38 6.49 -9.81
CA VAL A 75 1.80 5.83 -8.57
C VAL A 75 3.29 6.10 -8.40
N VAL A 76 3.65 6.70 -7.28
CA VAL A 76 5.03 7.04 -6.92
C VAL A 76 5.45 6.14 -5.77
N HIS A 77 6.51 5.34 -6.01
CA HIS A 77 7.04 4.44 -5.02
C HIS A 77 8.07 5.13 -4.13
N ALA A 78 7.59 5.74 -3.04
CA ALA A 78 8.43 6.42 -2.06
C ALA A 78 7.73 6.47 -0.69
N THR A 79 8.50 6.78 0.35
CA THR A 79 7.96 7.11 1.67
C THR A 79 7.86 8.62 1.82
N VAL A 80 6.70 9.15 2.20
CA VAL A 80 6.58 10.56 2.60
C VAL A 80 7.20 10.73 3.98
N THR A 81 8.14 11.66 4.10
CA THR A 81 8.92 11.92 5.33
C THR A 81 8.53 13.22 6.02
N ALA A 82 8.03 14.20 5.26
CA ALA A 82 7.54 15.47 5.79
C ALA A 82 6.34 15.98 4.96
N ILE A 83 5.50 16.78 5.61
CA ILE A 83 4.37 17.47 5.00
C ILE A 83 4.46 18.94 5.42
N ASP A 84 4.60 19.81 4.44
CA ASP A 84 4.56 21.27 4.59
C ASP A 84 3.20 21.80 4.10
N GLU A 85 3.00 23.13 4.13
CA GLU A 85 1.69 23.74 3.83
C GLU A 85 1.16 23.37 2.42
N LYS A 86 2.06 23.23 1.44
CA LYS A 86 1.70 23.05 0.01
C LYS A 86 2.52 21.99 -0.71
N GLU A 87 3.39 21.27 -0.01
CA GLU A 87 4.23 20.24 -0.61
C GLU A 87 4.49 19.09 0.37
N VAL A 88 4.78 17.92 -0.18
CA VAL A 88 5.27 16.76 0.57
C VAL A 88 6.71 16.49 0.21
N THR A 89 7.50 16.10 1.20
CA THR A 89 8.87 15.60 0.99
C THR A 89 8.84 14.08 0.94
N VAL A 90 9.48 13.49 -0.08
CA VAL A 90 9.62 12.04 -0.23
C VAL A 90 11.04 11.57 0.05
N SER A 91 11.19 10.30 0.45
CA SER A 91 12.45 9.71 0.90
C SER A 91 13.52 9.54 -0.19
N THR A 92 13.12 9.59 -1.46
CA THR A 92 13.97 9.31 -2.63
C THR A 92 13.59 10.26 -3.76
N GLU A 93 14.55 10.60 -4.62
CA GLU A 93 14.25 11.38 -5.84
C GLU A 93 13.30 10.60 -6.74
N THR A 94 12.23 11.26 -7.18
CA THR A 94 11.20 10.68 -8.06
C THR A 94 11.15 11.45 -9.37
N GLU A 95 10.37 10.97 -10.35
CA GLU A 95 10.12 11.72 -11.58
C GLU A 95 9.39 13.07 -11.35
N LEU A 96 8.89 13.30 -10.14
CA LEU A 96 8.24 14.53 -9.70
C LEU A 96 9.13 15.38 -8.77
N GLY A 97 10.38 14.96 -8.55
CA GLY A 97 11.30 15.56 -7.58
C GLY A 97 11.17 14.96 -6.18
N THR A 98 12.04 15.42 -5.27
CA THR A 98 11.99 15.12 -3.84
C THR A 98 10.92 15.92 -3.08
N HIS A 99 10.56 17.11 -3.59
CA HIS A 99 9.53 17.99 -3.06
C HIS A 99 8.36 18.06 -4.05
N ILE A 100 7.20 17.53 -3.68
CA ILE A 100 6.07 17.39 -4.60
C ILE A 100 4.94 18.33 -4.15
N PRO A 101 4.64 19.40 -4.92
CA PRO A 101 3.58 20.33 -4.57
C PRO A 101 2.20 19.71 -4.74
N PHE A 102 1.24 20.11 -3.91
CA PHE A 102 -0.15 19.69 -3.98
C PHE A 102 -1.12 20.87 -3.81
N ALA A 103 -2.29 20.75 -4.43
CA ALA A 103 -3.45 21.58 -4.11
C ALA A 103 -4.30 20.95 -3.00
N PHE A 104 -4.36 19.62 -2.98
CA PHE A 104 -5.06 18.84 -1.96
C PHE A 104 -4.22 17.63 -1.54
N LEU A 105 -4.25 17.35 -0.25
CA LEU A 105 -3.55 16.21 0.36
C LEU A 105 -4.53 15.31 1.10
N ILE A 106 -4.40 14.01 0.88
CA ILE A 106 -5.18 12.98 1.56
C ILE A 106 -4.21 12.02 2.25
N ILE A 107 -4.38 11.86 3.56
CA ILE A 107 -3.57 10.95 4.36
C ILE A 107 -4.35 9.65 4.58
N ALA A 108 -3.89 8.56 3.97
CA ALA A 108 -4.49 7.24 4.00
C ALA A 108 -3.45 6.15 4.36
N THR A 109 -2.51 6.48 5.24
CA THR A 109 -1.35 5.65 5.63
C THR A 109 -1.72 4.38 6.40
N GLY A 110 -2.95 4.29 6.91
CA GLY A 110 -3.44 3.13 7.66
C GLY A 110 -2.77 3.00 9.03
N SER A 111 -2.60 1.76 9.48
CA SER A 111 -2.01 1.42 10.77
C SER A 111 -0.86 0.42 10.62
N ASN A 112 0.04 0.43 11.60
CA ASN A 112 1.09 -0.57 11.73
C ASN A 112 0.61 -1.76 12.57
N TYR A 113 0.96 -2.97 12.17
CA TYR A 113 0.56 -4.20 12.87
C TYR A 113 1.65 -5.28 12.70
N PRO A 114 1.76 -6.25 13.62
CA PRO A 114 2.69 -7.37 13.42
C PRO A 114 2.34 -8.23 12.20
N LYS A 115 3.36 -8.96 11.73
CA LYS A 115 3.19 -10.06 10.77
C LYS A 115 2.28 -11.15 11.36
N PRO A 116 1.48 -11.87 10.55
CA PRO A 116 1.35 -11.75 9.10
C PRO A 116 0.37 -10.64 8.64
N GLY A 117 -0.34 -10.00 9.57
CA GLY A 117 -1.38 -9.00 9.25
C GLY A 117 -0.88 -7.80 8.44
N LYS A 118 0.39 -7.40 8.65
CA LYS A 118 1.10 -6.45 7.80
C LYS A 118 2.51 -6.95 7.52
N LEU A 119 3.01 -6.64 6.31
CA LEU A 119 4.40 -6.89 5.93
C LEU A 119 5.20 -5.60 5.94
N THR A 120 6.43 -5.69 6.43
CA THR A 120 7.41 -4.60 6.36
C THR A 120 8.00 -4.50 4.96
N ALA A 121 8.20 -5.63 4.28
CA ALA A 121 8.72 -5.72 2.90
C ALA A 121 8.07 -4.71 1.95
N GLU A 122 8.89 -3.99 1.21
CA GLU A 122 8.44 -2.95 0.26
C GLU A 122 8.29 -3.49 -1.16
N ASN A 123 9.13 -4.46 -1.55
CA ASN A 123 8.97 -5.19 -2.81
C ASN A 123 8.29 -6.55 -2.61
N LYS A 124 7.79 -7.09 -3.72
CA LYS A 124 6.97 -8.31 -3.71
C LYS A 124 7.82 -9.52 -3.35
N GLU A 125 9.05 -9.57 -3.86
CA GLU A 125 9.99 -10.68 -3.71
C GLU A 125 10.32 -10.91 -2.23
N GLU A 126 10.70 -9.84 -1.51
CA GLU A 126 10.93 -9.87 -0.06
C GLU A 126 9.66 -10.27 0.70
N GLY A 127 8.50 -9.75 0.30
CA GLY A 127 7.23 -10.08 0.96
C GLY A 127 6.84 -11.55 0.80
N VAL A 128 7.14 -12.15 -0.36
CA VAL A 128 6.94 -13.59 -0.59
C VAL A 128 7.88 -14.41 0.27
N ILE A 129 9.17 -14.04 0.34
CA ILE A 129 10.15 -14.70 1.22
C ILE A 129 9.70 -14.66 2.69
N ASP A 130 9.21 -13.50 3.14
CA ASP A 130 8.66 -13.30 4.48
C ASP A 130 7.46 -14.22 4.77
N LEU A 131 6.54 -14.37 3.81
CA LEU A 131 5.36 -15.23 3.95
C LEU A 131 5.72 -16.71 3.95
N VAL A 132 6.63 -17.13 3.05
CA VAL A 132 7.13 -18.52 2.99
C VAL A 132 7.85 -18.90 4.28
N THR A 133 8.66 -17.98 4.83
CA THR A 133 9.35 -18.19 6.11
C THR A 133 8.36 -18.41 7.24
N GLN A 134 7.32 -17.59 7.34
CA GLN A 134 6.26 -17.75 8.34
C GLN A 134 5.47 -19.05 8.15
N ARG A 135 5.12 -19.40 6.91
CA ARG A 135 4.44 -20.65 6.58
C ARG A 135 5.26 -21.86 7.00
N ASN A 136 6.57 -21.86 6.75
CA ASN A 136 7.46 -22.93 7.17
C ASN A 136 7.62 -23.01 8.69
N ALA A 137 7.72 -21.87 9.38
CA ALA A 137 7.73 -21.84 10.83
C ALA A 137 6.43 -22.44 11.41
N LEU A 138 5.28 -22.09 10.83
CA LEU A 138 3.97 -22.59 11.24
C LEU A 138 3.83 -24.10 10.97
N LYS A 139 4.25 -24.60 9.80
CA LYS A 139 4.23 -26.03 9.45
C LYS A 139 5.04 -26.89 10.43
N ASN A 140 6.15 -26.35 10.96
CA ASN A 140 7.02 -27.07 11.89
C ASN A 140 6.63 -26.86 13.37
N ALA A 141 5.65 -26.01 13.67
CA ALA A 141 5.24 -25.71 15.03
C ALA A 141 4.43 -26.87 15.63
N LYS A 142 4.82 -27.32 16.82
CA LYS A 142 4.05 -28.32 17.60
C LYS A 142 2.96 -27.68 18.46
N LYS A 143 3.08 -26.38 18.73
CA LYS A 143 2.17 -25.58 19.55
C LYS A 143 2.07 -24.21 18.91
N ILE A 144 0.85 -23.69 18.83
CA ILE A 144 0.55 -22.37 18.26
C ILE A 144 -0.21 -21.58 19.34
N LEU A 145 0.24 -20.35 19.60
CA LEU A 145 -0.44 -19.40 20.48
C LEU A 145 -1.07 -18.30 19.61
N ILE A 146 -2.38 -18.10 19.79
CA ILE A 146 -3.10 -16.99 19.19
C ILE A 146 -3.39 -15.98 20.30
N MET A 147 -2.81 -14.78 20.20
CA MET A 147 -3.04 -13.70 21.16
C MET A 147 -4.17 -12.80 20.69
N GLY A 148 -5.32 -12.91 21.35
CA GLY A 148 -6.52 -12.09 21.12
C GLY A 148 -7.61 -12.80 20.30
N GLY A 149 -8.82 -12.86 20.85
CA GLY A 149 -9.99 -13.47 20.21
C GLY A 149 -10.86 -12.50 19.41
N GLY A 150 -10.29 -11.43 18.86
CA GLY A 150 -10.99 -10.49 18.00
C GLY A 150 -11.15 -11.01 16.56
N PRO A 151 -11.72 -10.23 15.63
CA PRO A 151 -11.97 -10.66 14.25
C PRO A 151 -10.73 -11.19 13.53
N VAL A 152 -9.56 -10.59 13.78
CA VAL A 152 -8.27 -11.04 13.20
C VAL A 152 -7.84 -12.38 13.81
N GLY A 153 -7.98 -12.55 15.13
CA GLY A 153 -7.55 -13.77 15.83
C GLY A 153 -8.48 -14.96 15.57
N ILE A 154 -9.79 -14.74 15.46
CA ILE A 154 -10.76 -15.80 15.11
C ILE A 154 -10.56 -16.26 13.66
N GLY A 155 -10.09 -15.39 12.77
CA GLY A 155 -9.81 -15.73 11.37
C GLY A 155 -8.44 -16.38 11.13
N THR A 156 -7.64 -16.63 12.17
CA THR A 156 -6.31 -17.25 12.12
C THR A 156 -6.41 -18.77 12.15
#